data_AF-A0A935QVV1-F1
#
_entry.id   AF-A0A935QVV1-F1
#
_cell.length_a   1.000
_cell.length_b   1.000
_cell.length_c   1.000
_cell.angle_alpha   90.00
_cell.angle_beta   90.00
_cell.angle_gamma   90.00
#
_symmetry.space_group_name_H-M   'P 1'
#
loop_
_entity.id
_entity.type
_entity.pdbx_description
1 polymer ?
#
loop_
_entity_poly.entity_id
_entity_poly.type
_entity_poly.pdbx_seq_one_letter_code
_entity_poly.pdbx_strand_id
1 'polypeptide(L)'
;MKDYYDLWLLSQRFELDAELLRAVDNTLTRRGIPRPTAPPIGLSDAMTADPTKAQQWSAYVRKAGVEDTPPLHQLVSTLYKLFSPTWTGAQVDRWTPGGPWRSAEHPPMTPP
;
A
#
# COMPACT_ATOMS: atom_id res chain seq x y z
N MET A 1 12.92 -5.97 -3.17
CA MET A 1 12.02 -5.75 -4.32
C MET A 1 10.86 -6.72 -4.33
N LYS A 2 11.08 -8.01 -4.02
CA LYS A 2 10.01 -8.99 -3.85
C LYS A 2 8.84 -8.52 -2.99
N ASP A 3 9.09 -7.99 -1.79
CA ASP A 3 8.00 -7.56 -0.90
C ASP A 3 7.12 -6.45 -1.52
N TYR A 4 7.72 -5.55 -2.30
CA TYR A 4 6.95 -4.53 -3.04
C TYR A 4 6.08 -5.18 -4.11
N TYR A 5 6.64 -6.12 -4.87
CA TYR A 5 5.88 -6.87 -5.87
C TYR A 5 4.74 -7.68 -5.23
N ASP A 6 5.00 -8.42 -4.16
CA ASP A 6 4.01 -9.24 -3.49
C ASP A 6 2.85 -8.38 -2.97
N LEU A 7 3.15 -7.28 -2.27
CA LEU A 7 2.13 -6.37 -1.75
C LEU A 7 1.32 -5.72 -2.88
N TRP A 8 2.00 -5.33 -3.96
CA TRP A 8 1.31 -4.77 -5.13
C TRP A 8 0.41 -5.81 -5.77
N LEU A 9 0.92 -7.02 -6.01
CA LEU A 9 0.14 -8.11 -6.60
C LEU A 9 -1.09 -8.43 -5.75
N LEU A 10 -0.97 -8.46 -4.41
CA LEU A 10 -2.10 -8.63 -3.52
C LEU A 10 -3.14 -7.51 -3.71
N SER A 11 -2.69 -6.25 -3.76
CA SER A 11 -3.56 -5.09 -4.01
C SER A 11 -4.26 -5.10 -5.38
N GLN A 12 -3.72 -5.84 -6.35
CA GLN A 12 -4.26 -5.96 -7.71
C GLN A 12 -5.15 -7.20 -7.90
N ARG A 13 -5.11 -8.16 -6.98
CA ARG A 13 -5.80 -9.46 -7.16
C ARG A 13 -6.93 -9.67 -6.16
N PHE A 14 -6.84 -9.03 -5.00
CA PHE A 14 -7.78 -9.26 -3.91
C PHE A 14 -8.51 -7.99 -3.54
N GLU A 15 -9.77 -8.18 -3.13
CA GLU A 15 -10.47 -7.19 -2.33
C GLU A 15 -9.87 -7.19 -0.92
N LEU A 16 -9.57 -6.02 -0.40
CA LEU A 16 -9.04 -5.84 0.95
C LEU A 16 -10.00 -4.95 1.72
N ASP A 17 -10.13 -5.16 3.02
CA ASP A 17 -10.97 -4.36 3.89
C ASP A 17 -10.14 -3.58 4.93
N ALA A 18 -10.84 -2.80 5.74
CA ALA A 18 -10.23 -2.04 6.84
C ALA A 18 -9.49 -2.92 7.87
N GLU A 19 -9.73 -4.24 7.91
CA GLU A 19 -9.04 -5.16 8.82
C GLU A 19 -7.55 -5.27 8.49
N LEU A 20 -7.18 -5.16 7.22
CA LEU A 20 -5.78 -5.11 6.81
C LEU A 20 -5.01 -4.04 7.58
N LEU A 21 -5.58 -2.83 7.69
CA LEU A 21 -4.92 -1.72 8.37
C LEU A 21 -4.86 -1.91 9.88
N ARG A 22 -5.90 -2.52 10.49
CA ARG A 22 -5.87 -2.92 11.90
C ARG A 22 -4.78 -3.96 12.16
N ALA A 23 -4.62 -4.94 11.27
CA ALA A 23 -3.58 -5.96 11.38
C ALA A 23 -2.17 -5.36 11.23
N VAL A 24 -2.00 -4.37 10.36
CA VAL A 24 -0.75 -3.60 10.24
C VAL A 24 -0.44 -2.87 11.53
N ASP A 25 -1.38 -2.10 12.07
CA ASP A 25 -1.20 -1.36 13.33
C ASP A 25 -0.84 -2.31 14.49
N ASN A 26 -1.59 -3.41 14.64
CA ASN A 26 -1.30 -4.44 15.65
C ASN A 26 0.11 -5.04 15.50
N THR A 27 0.57 -5.23 14.27
CA THR A 27 1.91 -5.75 13.99
C THR A 27 3.00 -4.76 14.35
N LEU A 28 2.78 -3.46 14.05
CA LEU A 28 3.70 -2.39 14.44
C LEU A 28 3.80 -2.29 15.97
N THR A 29 2.66 -2.26 16.66
CA THR A 29 2.61 -2.22 18.13
C THR A 29 3.32 -3.42 18.77
N ARG A 30 3.05 -4.65 18.29
CA ARG A 30 3.72 -5.86 18.81
C ARG A 30 5.24 -5.81 18.63
N ARG A 31 5.71 -5.15 17.58
CA ARG A 31 7.15 -4.98 17.30
C ARG A 31 7.77 -3.76 18.01
N GLY A 32 7.00 -3.03 18.81
CA GLY A 32 7.45 -1.80 19.46
C GLY A 32 7.73 -0.66 18.47
N ILE A 33 7.16 -0.72 17.27
CA ILE A 33 7.29 0.33 16.25
C ILE A 33 6.11 1.30 16.45
N PRO A 34 6.38 2.58 16.75
CA PRO A 34 5.32 3.58 16.84
C PRO A 34 4.58 3.71 15.51
N ARG A 35 3.28 4.00 15.58
CA ARG A 35 2.47 4.29 14.39
C ARG A 35 3.10 5.48 13.64
N PRO A 36 3.36 5.37 12.32
CA PRO A 36 3.92 6.47 11.57
C PRO A 36 2.95 7.65 11.53
N THR A 37 3.46 8.87 11.68
CA THR A 37 2.70 10.12 11.47
C THR A 37 2.96 10.74 10.10
N ALA A 38 3.85 10.11 9.32
CA ALA A 38 4.22 10.50 7.97
C ALA A 38 4.48 9.24 7.13
N PRO A 39 4.45 9.35 5.78
CA PRO A 39 4.80 8.24 4.91
C PRO A 39 6.21 7.71 5.21
N PRO A 40 6.40 6.39 5.36
CA PRO A 40 7.73 5.80 5.47
C PRO A 40 8.57 6.10 4.23
N ILE A 41 9.89 6.29 4.40
CA ILE A 41 10.81 6.55 3.28
C ILE A 41 10.71 5.49 2.17
N GLY A 42 10.43 4.23 2.52
CA GLY A 42 10.24 3.14 1.56
C GLY A 42 9.04 3.32 0.62
N LEU A 43 8.07 4.15 0.98
CA LEU A 43 6.90 4.48 0.17
C LEU A 43 6.95 5.93 -0.36
N SER A 44 8.13 6.52 -0.45
CA SER A 44 8.31 7.91 -0.91
C SER A 44 8.83 7.99 -2.34
N ASP A 45 8.62 9.14 -2.98
CA ASP A 45 9.19 9.43 -4.30
C ASP A 45 10.72 9.35 -4.28
N ALA A 46 11.37 9.79 -3.20
CA ALA A 46 12.81 9.74 -3.03
C ALA A 46 13.37 8.30 -3.12
N MET A 47 12.64 7.30 -2.62
CA MET A 47 13.02 5.89 -2.78
C MET A 47 12.98 5.47 -4.24
N THR A 48 11.94 5.88 -4.96
CA THR A 48 11.73 5.46 -6.36
C THR A 48 12.65 6.19 -7.33
N ALA A 49 13.13 7.38 -6.96
CA ALA A 49 14.07 8.20 -7.72
C ALA A 49 15.53 7.70 -7.60
N ASP A 50 15.85 6.88 -6.60
CA ASP A 50 17.18 6.27 -6.46
C ASP A 50 17.47 5.32 -7.64
N PRO A 51 18.49 5.62 -8.48
CA PRO A 51 18.84 4.77 -9.63
C PRO A 51 19.17 3.33 -9.24
N THR A 52 19.71 3.12 -8.04
CA THR A 52 20.02 1.80 -7.50
C THR A 52 18.74 1.00 -7.27
N LYS A 53 17.68 1.63 -6.74
CA LYS A 53 16.39 0.98 -6.52
C LYS A 53 15.71 0.63 -7.83
N ALA A 54 15.75 1.54 -8.81
CA ALA A 54 15.24 1.29 -10.15
C ALA A 54 15.96 0.11 -10.83
N GLN A 55 17.29 0.02 -10.71
CA GLN A 55 18.07 -1.11 -11.23
C GLN A 55 17.73 -2.43 -10.52
N GLN A 56 17.64 -2.42 -9.19
CA GLN A 56 17.22 -3.59 -8.40
C GLN A 56 15.82 -4.08 -8.80
N TRP A 57 14.91 -3.15 -9.09
CA TRP A 57 13.57 -3.46 -9.57
C TRP A 57 13.60 -4.14 -10.96
N SER A 58 14.31 -3.54 -11.92
CA SER A 58 14.45 -4.12 -13.27
C SER A 58 15.07 -5.52 -13.24
N ALA A 59 16.11 -5.72 -12.43
CA ALA A 59 16.73 -7.03 -12.24
C ALA A 59 15.77 -8.05 -11.61
N TYR A 60 14.96 -7.62 -10.63
CA TYR A 60 13.94 -8.47 -10.02
C TYR A 60 12.87 -8.89 -11.03
N VAL A 61 12.31 -7.94 -11.80
CA VAL A 61 11.27 -8.20 -12.81
C VAL A 61 11.71 -9.25 -13.82
N ARG A 62 12.91 -9.09 -14.38
CA ARG A 62 13.49 -10.06 -15.34
C ARG A 62 13.73 -11.43 -14.73
N LYS A 63 14.23 -11.47 -13.50
CA LYS A 63 14.52 -12.74 -12.82
C LYS A 63 13.24 -13.49 -12.43
N ALA A 64 12.19 -12.76 -12.09
CA ALA A 64 10.91 -13.33 -11.66
C ALA A 64 9.96 -13.63 -12.83
N GLY A 65 10.23 -13.14 -14.05
CA GLY A 65 9.37 -13.36 -15.23
C GLY A 65 8.04 -12.62 -15.12
N VAL A 66 8.08 -11.37 -14.64
CA VAL A 66 6.88 -10.54 -14.37
C VAL A 66 6.92 -9.23 -15.15
N GLU A 67 7.30 -9.29 -16.41
CA GLU A 67 7.59 -8.14 -17.28
C GLU A 67 6.39 -7.20 -17.48
N ASP A 68 5.16 -7.69 -17.32
CA ASP A 68 3.93 -6.88 -17.40
C ASP A 68 3.69 -6.01 -16.15
N THR A 69 4.59 -6.08 -15.15
CA THR A 69 4.48 -5.28 -13.92
C THR A 69 4.86 -3.82 -14.18
N PRO A 70 4.13 -2.84 -13.60
CA PRO A 70 4.44 -1.44 -13.80
C PRO A 70 5.83 -1.02 -13.28
N PRO A 71 6.34 0.14 -13.73
CA PRO A 71 7.55 0.74 -13.18
C PRO A 71 7.49 0.93 -11.66
N LEU A 72 8.66 0.89 -10.99
CA LEU A 72 8.77 0.95 -9.53
C LEU A 72 7.97 2.11 -8.91
N HIS A 73 8.02 3.30 -9.51
CA HIS A 73 7.31 4.48 -9.00
C HIS A 73 5.78 4.34 -9.00
N GLN A 74 5.21 3.73 -10.04
CA GLN A 74 3.75 3.50 -10.12
C GLN A 74 3.30 2.44 -9.13
N LEU A 75 4.11 1.38 -9.00
CA LEU A 75 3.89 0.34 -8.01
C LEU A 75 3.90 0.93 -6.59
N VAL A 76 4.94 1.71 -6.26
CA VAL A 76 5.07 2.36 -4.95
C VAL A 76 3.95 3.36 -4.71
N SER A 77 3.52 4.11 -5.73
CA SER A 77 2.36 5.00 -5.63
C SER A 77 1.07 4.25 -5.26
N THR A 78 0.89 3.04 -5.78
CA THR A 78 -0.24 2.18 -5.41
C THR A 78 -0.16 1.74 -3.95
N LEU A 79 1.01 1.30 -3.50
CA LEU A 79 1.24 0.91 -2.11
C LEU A 79 1.11 2.11 -1.14
N TYR A 80 1.55 3.29 -1.55
CA TYR A 80 1.35 4.52 -0.81
C TYR A 80 -0.14 4.75 -0.55
N LYS A 81 -0.98 4.68 -1.60
CA LYS A 81 -2.43 4.86 -1.47
C LYS A 81 -3.04 3.79 -0.57
N LEU A 82 -2.62 2.53 -0.72
CA LEU A 82 -3.08 1.40 0.07
C LEU A 82 -2.82 1.61 1.57
N PHE A 83 -1.61 2.02 1.95
CA PHE A 83 -1.22 2.17 3.36
C PHE A 83 -1.42 3.57 3.93
N SER A 84 -1.77 4.57 3.12
CA SER A 84 -1.93 5.94 3.60
C SER A 84 -2.84 6.13 4.82
N PRO A 85 -3.94 5.38 5.00
CA PRO A 85 -4.78 5.56 6.18
C PRO A 85 -4.07 5.17 7.49
N THR A 86 -2.97 4.40 7.43
CA THR A 86 -2.15 4.12 8.61
C THR A 86 -1.48 5.37 9.17
N TRP A 87 -1.07 6.35 8.37
CA TRP A 87 -0.48 7.61 8.89
C TRP A 87 -1.41 8.82 8.80
N THR A 88 -2.46 8.78 7.98
CA THR A 88 -3.46 9.88 7.91
C THR A 88 -4.62 9.69 8.88
N GLY A 89 -4.90 8.47 9.34
CA GLY A 89 -6.06 8.16 10.18
C GLY A 89 -7.39 8.13 9.42
N ALA A 90 -7.36 8.19 8.08
CA ALA A 90 -8.56 8.15 7.25
C ALA A 90 -9.38 6.87 7.51
N GLN A 91 -10.70 7.01 7.56
CA GLN A 91 -11.60 5.87 7.64
C GLN A 91 -11.84 5.33 6.24
N VAL A 92 -11.56 4.03 6.07
CA VAL A 92 -11.74 3.30 4.82
C VAL A 92 -12.57 2.07 5.08
N ASP A 93 -13.32 1.62 4.09
CA ASP A 93 -14.05 0.35 4.16
C ASP A 93 -13.35 -0.70 3.30
N ARG A 94 -13.25 -0.43 1.99
CA ARG A 94 -12.95 -1.46 1.00
C ARG A 94 -12.01 -0.99 -0.10
N TRP A 95 -11.01 -1.79 -0.38
CA TRP A 95 -10.11 -1.64 -1.51
C TRP A 95 -10.46 -2.71 -2.52
N THR A 96 -11.03 -2.30 -3.66
CA THR A 96 -11.19 -3.21 -4.79
C THR A 96 -9.84 -3.43 -5.47
N PRO A 97 -9.61 -4.56 -6.18
CA PRO A 97 -8.41 -4.76 -6.97
C PRO A 97 -8.02 -3.53 -7.80
N GLY A 98 -6.81 -2.99 -7.57
CA GLY A 98 -6.32 -1.75 -8.20
C GLY A 98 -6.60 -0.45 -7.42
N GLY A 99 -7.47 -0.50 -6.42
CA GLY A 99 -7.90 0.63 -5.60
C GLY A 99 -8.75 1.66 -6.34
N PRO A 100 -8.94 2.87 -5.77
CA PRO A 100 -8.55 3.26 -4.41
C PRO A 100 -9.53 2.71 -3.34
N TRP A 101 -9.24 3.00 -2.06
CA TRP A 101 -10.17 2.76 -0.96
C TRP A 101 -11.50 3.48 -1.18
N ARG A 102 -12.60 2.80 -0.90
CA ARG A 102 -13.93 3.39 -0.72
C ARG A 102 -14.09 3.84 0.72
N SER A 103 -14.75 4.98 0.90
CA SER A 103 -15.13 5.46 2.23
C SER A 103 -16.21 4.54 2.81
N ALA A 104 -16.17 4.36 4.13
CA ALA A 104 -17.32 3.81 4.84
C ALA A 104 -18.46 4.82 4.73
N GLU A 105 -19.43 4.55 3.85
CA GLU A 105 -20.66 5.35 3.77
C GLU A 105 -21.32 5.34 5.16
N HIS A 106 -21.47 6.50 5.77
CA HIS A 106 -22.37 6.66 6.91
C HIS A 106 -23.79 6.51 6.33
N PRO A 107 -24.60 5.52 6.74
CA PRO A 107 -25.99 5.47 6.28
C PRO A 107 -26.67 6.79 6.68
N PRO A 108 -27.51 7.39 5.81
CA PRO A 108 -28.20 8.63 6.13
C PRO A 108 -29.03 8.40 7.39
N MET A 109 -28.67 9.10 8.46
CA MET A 109 -29.43 9.16 9.70
C MET A 109 -30.80 9.71 9.36
N THR A 110 -31.79 8.84 9.24
CA THR A 110 -33.18 9.26 8.98
C THR A 110 -33.67 9.90 10.27
N PRO A 111 -33.94 11.22 10.32
CA PRO A 111 -34.48 11.81 11.53
C PRO A 111 -35.92 11.30 11.77
N PRO A 112 -36.34 11.19 13.03
CA PRO A 112 -37.66 10.70 13.42
C PRO A 112 -38.81 11.58 12.94
#